data_AF-A0A1E1W9F1-F1
#
_entry.id   AF-A0A1E1W9F1-F1
#
_cell.length_a   1.000
_cell.length_b   1.000
_cell.length_c   1.000
_cell.angle_alpha   90.00
_cell.angle_beta   90.00
_cell.angle_gamma   90.00
#
_symmetry.space_group_name_H-M   'P 1'
#
loop_
_entity.id
_entity.type
_entity.pdbx_description
1 polymer ?
#
loop_
_entity_poly.entity_id
_entity_poly.type
_entity_poly.pdbx_seq_one_letter_code
_entity_poly.pdbx_strand_id
1 'polypeptide(L)'
;ALSEAEDCIVAGRPMNLNGFKKVAKHASDMFLPRTSATPSVTDIENEYWRLVLFGSEHVCVNAASIDTESGGYGFSKSRQDPFGRHPGNLKMLSSNPGNVLRSLSKVIGVT
;
A
#
# COMPACT_ATOMS: atom_id res chain seq x y z
N ALA A 1 11.95 25.35 -2.25
CA ALA A 1 13.23 24.98 -1.60
C ALA A 1 13.03 24.47 -0.17
N LEU A 2 12.92 25.31 0.87
CA LEU A 2 12.79 24.80 2.26
C LEU A 2 11.44 24.12 2.53
N SER A 3 10.33 24.71 2.06
CA SER A 3 8.98 24.13 2.20
C SER A 3 8.78 22.83 1.39
N GLU A 4 9.46 22.67 0.26
CA GLU A 4 9.43 21.41 -0.52
C GLU A 4 10.30 20.32 0.12
N ALA A 5 11.29 20.70 0.94
CA ALA A 5 12.09 19.75 1.70
C ALA A 5 11.35 19.24 2.95
N GLU A 6 10.34 19.98 3.43
CA GLU A 6 9.46 19.58 4.54
C GLU A 6 8.34 18.65 4.06
N ASP A 7 7.83 18.88 2.84
CA ASP A 7 6.92 17.95 2.16
C ASP A 7 7.72 16.79 1.53
N CYS A 8 8.12 15.82 2.37
CA CYS A 8 8.79 14.57 1.97
C CYS A 8 7.97 13.65 1.03
N ILE A 9 6.88 14.16 0.46
CA ILE A 9 5.96 13.44 -0.44
C ILE A 9 5.74 14.30 -1.68
N VAL A 10 6.24 13.82 -2.81
CA VAL A 10 6.07 14.48 -4.12
C VAL A 10 5.31 13.59 -5.10
N ALA A 11 4.62 14.21 -6.06
CA ALA A 11 3.92 13.47 -7.11
C ALA A 11 4.92 12.73 -8.02
N GLY A 12 4.87 11.40 -7.99
CA GLY A 12 5.67 10.55 -8.86
C GLY A 12 5.10 10.41 -10.28
N ARG A 13 5.83 9.69 -11.14
CA ARG A 13 5.36 9.35 -12.49
C ARG A 13 4.12 8.43 -12.40
N PRO A 14 3.03 8.72 -13.14
CA PRO A 14 1.88 7.81 -13.19
C PRO A 14 2.30 6.46 -13.77
N MET A 15 1.89 5.38 -13.10
CA MET A 15 2.23 4.02 -13.49
C MET A 15 1.08 3.05 -13.20
N ASN A 16 0.99 1.99 -14.00
CA ASN A 16 0.08 0.88 -13.72
C ASN A 16 0.73 -0.14 -12.76
N LEU A 17 -0.06 -1.11 -12.28
CA LEU A 17 0.41 -2.13 -11.33
C LEU A 17 1.63 -2.93 -11.84
N ASN A 18 1.66 -3.25 -13.13
CA ASN A 18 2.79 -3.98 -13.72
C ASN A 18 4.07 -3.13 -13.73
N GLY A 19 3.95 -1.83 -14.02
CA GLY A 19 5.05 -0.87 -13.93
C GLY A 19 5.56 -0.74 -12.50
N PHE A 20 4.64 -0.58 -11.54
CA PHE A 20 4.98 -0.50 -10.11
C PHE A 20 5.74 -1.75 -9.63
N LYS A 21 5.27 -2.95 -9.99
CA LYS A 21 5.95 -4.22 -9.65
C LYS A 21 7.38 -4.29 -10.18
N LYS A 22 7.63 -3.79 -11.40
CA LYS A 22 8.99 -3.76 -11.97
C LYS A 22 9.90 -2.82 -11.17
N VAL A 23 9.42 -1.61 -10.86
CA VAL A 23 10.17 -0.64 -10.05
C VAL A 23 10.46 -1.20 -8.66
N ALA A 24 9.47 -1.81 -8.00
CA ALA A 24 9.64 -2.45 -6.71
C ALA A 24 10.68 -3.58 -6.74
N LYS A 25 10.68 -4.42 -7.80
CA LYS A 25 11.70 -5.45 -7.98
C LYS A 25 13.10 -4.86 -8.14
N HIS A 26 13.25 -3.82 -8.96
CA HIS A 26 14.55 -3.16 -9.14
C HIS A 26 15.07 -2.55 -7.84
N ALA A 27 14.20 -1.92 -7.05
CA ALA A 27 14.56 -1.39 -5.73
C ALA A 27 14.98 -2.51 -4.77
N SER A 28 14.20 -3.60 -4.71
CA SER A 28 14.54 -4.78 -3.90
C SER A 28 15.91 -5.36 -4.27
N ASP A 29 16.20 -5.51 -5.58
CA ASP A 29 17.47 -6.07 -6.07
C ASP A 29 18.68 -5.13 -5.84
N MET A 30 18.43 -3.85 -5.51
CA MET A 30 19.44 -2.82 -5.22
C MET A 30 19.73 -2.73 -3.72
N PHE A 31 18.70 -2.68 -2.88
CA PHE A 31 18.84 -2.45 -1.44
C PHE A 31 18.97 -3.74 -0.62
N LEU A 32 18.42 -4.86 -1.09
CA LEU A 32 18.42 -6.10 -0.32
C LEU A 32 19.55 -7.04 -0.77
N PRO A 33 20.17 -7.80 0.16
CA PRO A 33 21.24 -8.73 -0.17
C PRO A 33 20.80 -9.77 -1.21
N ARG A 34 21.63 -10.00 -2.24
CA ARG A 34 21.39 -11.02 -3.29
C ARG A 34 21.61 -12.46 -2.82
N THR A 35 21.75 -12.68 -1.52
CA THR A 35 22.08 -13.99 -0.93
C THR A 35 20.95 -15.00 -1.08
N SER A 36 19.72 -14.55 -1.41
CA SER A 36 18.58 -15.42 -1.71
C SER A 36 17.68 -14.79 -2.78
N ALA A 37 16.94 -15.64 -3.51
CA ALA A 37 15.97 -15.18 -4.52
C ALA A 37 14.79 -14.38 -3.91
N THR A 38 14.54 -14.58 -2.61
CA THR A 38 13.51 -13.88 -1.84
C THR A 38 14.09 -13.52 -0.47
N PRO A 39 14.35 -12.23 -0.19
CA PRO A 39 14.88 -11.79 1.10
C PRO A 39 13.91 -12.12 2.23
N SER A 40 14.44 -12.44 3.42
CA SER A 40 13.60 -12.71 4.59
C SER A 40 12.99 -11.41 5.14
N VAL A 41 11.90 -11.52 5.90
CA VAL A 41 11.26 -10.36 6.56
C VAL A 41 12.24 -9.67 7.51
N THR A 42 13.04 -10.43 8.24
CA THR A 42 14.07 -9.90 9.15
C THR A 42 15.13 -9.11 8.40
N ASP A 43 15.59 -9.58 7.23
CA ASP A 43 16.59 -8.85 6.43
C ASP A 43 16.02 -7.53 5.92
N ILE A 44 14.76 -7.51 5.47
CA ILE A 44 14.07 -6.31 5.02
C ILE A 44 13.94 -5.28 6.16
N GLU A 45 13.52 -5.72 7.34
CA GLU A 45 13.35 -4.86 8.51
C GLU A 45 14.69 -4.28 8.99
N ASN A 46 15.73 -5.11 9.06
CA ASN A 46 17.07 -4.67 9.44
C ASN A 46 17.61 -3.62 8.47
N GLU A 47 17.46 -3.83 7.17
CA GLU A 47 17.91 -2.88 6.15
C GLU A 47 17.09 -1.57 6.18
N TYR A 48 15.78 -1.67 6.39
CA TYR A 48 14.93 -0.50 6.59
C TYR A 48 15.41 0.35 7.77
N TRP A 49 15.61 -0.26 8.94
CA TRP A 49 16.08 0.47 10.12
C TRP A 49 17.50 0.98 9.98
N ARG A 50 18.38 0.24 9.27
CA ARG A 50 19.72 0.74 8.91
C ARG A 50 19.60 2.06 8.14
N LEU A 51 18.81 2.10 7.07
CA LEU A 51 18.62 3.30 6.26
C LEU A 51 18.04 4.47 7.07
N VAL A 52 17.02 4.21 7.88
CA VAL A 52 16.35 5.23 8.71
C VAL A 52 17.25 5.78 9.82
N LEU A 53 17.97 4.90 10.54
CA LEU A 53 18.75 5.30 11.71
C LEU A 53 20.08 5.94 11.34
N PHE A 54 20.77 5.43 10.32
CA PHE A 54 22.06 6.00 9.91
C PHE A 54 21.87 7.27 9.07
N GLY A 55 20.82 7.34 8.25
CA GLY A 55 20.52 8.51 7.41
C GLY A 55 21.66 8.91 6.47
N SER A 56 22.59 8.00 6.16
CA SER A 56 23.78 8.28 5.34
C SER A 56 23.48 8.31 3.84
N GLU A 57 22.28 7.91 3.44
CA GLU A 57 21.87 7.73 2.06
C GLU A 57 20.55 8.46 1.81
N HIS A 58 20.44 9.16 0.68
CA HIS A 58 19.17 9.75 0.26
C HIS A 58 18.34 8.71 -0.49
N VAL A 59 17.31 8.17 0.17
CA VAL A 59 16.45 7.12 -0.38
C VAL A 59 15.05 7.67 -0.64
N CYS A 60 14.55 7.49 -1.86
CA CYS A 60 13.18 7.81 -2.24
C CYS A 60 12.43 6.53 -2.59
N VAL A 61 11.18 6.42 -2.14
CA VAL A 61 10.30 5.29 -2.44
C VAL A 61 9.04 5.75 -3.17
N ASN A 62 8.51 4.90 -4.04
CA ASN A 62 7.21 5.14 -4.65
C ASN A 62 6.13 4.50 -3.77
N ALA A 63 5.16 5.31 -3.33
CA ALA A 63 3.97 4.85 -2.62
C ALA A 63 2.71 5.36 -3.34
N ALA A 64 1.59 4.66 -3.17
CA ALA A 64 0.32 5.06 -3.74
C ALA A 64 -0.81 4.82 -2.75
N SER A 65 -1.68 5.82 -2.58
CA SER A 65 -2.99 5.66 -1.97
C SER A 65 -4.03 5.58 -3.09
N ILE A 66 -4.73 4.45 -3.18
CA ILE A 66 -5.65 4.16 -4.29
C ILE A 66 -7.07 4.09 -3.75
N ASP A 67 -7.95 4.92 -4.29
CA ASP A 67 -9.38 4.74 -4.09
C ASP A 67 -9.87 3.50 -4.83
N THR A 68 -10.45 2.58 -4.07
CA THR A 68 -10.92 1.27 -4.53
C THR A 68 -12.40 1.29 -4.94
N GLU A 69 -13.03 2.47 -5.04
CA GLU A 69 -14.40 2.60 -5.55
C GLU A 69 -14.46 2.47 -7.09
N SER A 70 -13.53 3.11 -7.82
CA SER A 70 -13.53 3.18 -9.29
C SER A 70 -12.60 2.16 -9.98
N GLY A 71 -11.46 1.83 -9.35
CA GLY A 71 -10.40 0.99 -9.94
C GLY A 71 -10.57 -0.52 -9.77
N GLY A 72 -11.71 -0.96 -9.23
CA GLY A 72 -11.91 -2.34 -8.78
C GLY A 72 -11.39 -2.58 -7.36
N TYR A 73 -11.85 -3.67 -6.76
CA TYR A 73 -11.63 -4.00 -5.36
C TYR A 73 -10.98 -5.39 -5.25
N GLY A 74 -10.05 -5.56 -4.31
CA GLY A 74 -9.42 -6.86 -4.04
C GLY A 74 -10.39 -7.92 -3.49
N PHE A 75 -11.64 -7.55 -3.21
CA PHE A 75 -12.69 -8.43 -2.68
C PHE A 75 -13.94 -8.36 -3.54
N SER A 76 -14.49 -9.50 -3.95
CA SER A 76 -15.74 -9.55 -4.70
C SER A 76 -16.88 -8.82 -3.98
N LYS A 77 -17.79 -8.20 -4.75
CA LYS A 77 -19.09 -7.69 -4.27
C LYS A 77 -20.26 -8.54 -4.75
N SER A 78 -19.97 -9.59 -5.53
CA SER A 78 -20.99 -10.45 -6.10
C SER A 78 -21.71 -11.21 -4.99
N ARG A 79 -23.04 -11.23 -5.03
CA ARG A 79 -23.85 -11.99 -4.06
C ARG A 79 -23.76 -13.50 -4.31
N GLN A 80 -23.35 -13.90 -5.51
CA GLN A 80 -23.13 -15.28 -5.92
C GLN A 80 -21.75 -15.79 -5.49
N ASP A 81 -20.83 -14.89 -5.14
CA ASP A 81 -19.53 -15.24 -4.60
C ASP A 81 -19.64 -15.49 -3.08
N PRO A 82 -19.22 -16.66 -2.57
CA PRO A 82 -19.21 -16.94 -1.13
C PRO A 82 -18.50 -15.88 -0.29
N PHE A 83 -17.49 -15.19 -0.84
CA PHE A 83 -16.73 -14.16 -0.16
C PHE A 83 -17.34 -12.75 -0.32
N GLY A 84 -18.33 -12.57 -1.20
CA GLY A 84 -18.92 -11.26 -1.48
C GLY A 84 -19.72 -10.67 -0.32
N ARG A 85 -20.22 -11.51 0.60
CA ARG A 85 -20.92 -11.10 1.83
C ARG A 85 -20.20 -11.53 3.10
N HIS A 86 -19.00 -12.06 2.99
CA HIS A 86 -18.26 -12.54 4.14
C HIS A 86 -17.95 -11.37 5.09
N PRO A 87 -18.09 -11.52 6.42
CA PRO A 87 -17.83 -10.44 7.37
C PRO A 87 -16.40 -9.87 7.31
N GLY A 88 -15.43 -10.66 6.87
CA GLY A 88 -14.04 -10.24 6.64
C GLY A 88 -13.81 -9.51 5.30
N ASN A 89 -14.83 -9.35 4.46
CA ASN A 89 -14.73 -8.51 3.27
C ASN A 89 -14.71 -7.04 3.71
N LEU A 90 -13.55 -6.40 3.56
CA LEU A 90 -13.36 -5.01 4.00
C LEU A 90 -14.31 -4.03 3.30
N LYS A 91 -14.88 -4.37 2.14
CA LYS A 91 -15.92 -3.55 1.47
C LYS A 91 -17.31 -3.66 2.08
N MET A 92 -17.56 -4.68 2.90
CA MET A 92 -18.82 -4.86 3.61
C MET A 92 -18.71 -4.45 5.08
N LEU A 93 -17.49 -4.38 5.62
CA LEU A 93 -17.22 -4.15 7.04
C LEU A 93 -17.90 -2.90 7.61
N SER A 94 -17.82 -1.77 6.90
CA SER A 94 -18.45 -0.50 7.29
C SER A 94 -19.98 -0.58 7.33
N SER A 95 -20.57 -1.46 6.50
CA SER A 95 -22.02 -1.65 6.38
C SER A 95 -22.60 -2.75 7.28
N ASN A 96 -21.77 -3.43 8.07
CA ASN A 96 -22.21 -4.52 8.94
C ASN A 96 -23.21 -4.01 10.01
N PRO A 97 -24.22 -4.82 10.42
CA PRO A 97 -25.28 -4.36 11.33
C PRO A 97 -24.82 -3.81 12.69
N GLY A 98 -23.66 -4.23 13.19
CA GLY A 98 -23.07 -3.74 14.45
C GLY A 98 -22.03 -2.62 14.29
N ASN A 99 -21.76 -2.17 13.07
CA ASN A 99 -20.77 -1.13 12.83
C ASN A 99 -21.45 0.26 12.80
N VAL A 100 -21.03 1.17 13.68
CA VAL A 100 -21.57 2.54 13.75
C VAL A 100 -21.38 3.31 12.44
N LEU A 101 -20.33 2.99 11.69
CA LEU A 101 -20.02 3.60 10.39
C LEU A 101 -21.12 3.40 9.36
N ARG A 102 -21.99 2.39 9.52
CA ARG A 102 -23.16 2.17 8.66
C ARG A 102 -24.12 3.36 8.63
N SER A 103 -24.12 4.16 9.70
CA SER A 103 -24.97 5.35 9.81
C SER A 103 -24.40 6.56 9.05
N LEU A 104 -23.16 6.48 8.58
CA LEU A 104 -22.52 7.52 7.79
C LEU A 104 -22.81 7.32 6.30
N SER A 105 -22.76 8.41 5.54
CA SER A 105 -22.69 8.36 4.07
C SER A 105 -21.36 7.79 3.61
N LYS A 106 -21.20 7.57 2.30
CA LYS A 106 -19.91 7.18 1.72
C LYS A 106 -18.85 8.25 2.01
N VAL A 107 -17.81 7.86 2.75
CA VAL A 107 -16.62 8.67 3.08
C VAL A 107 -15.38 7.88 2.67
N ILE A 108 -14.60 8.45 1.75
CA ILE A 108 -13.38 7.83 1.21
C ILE A 108 -12.41 7.50 2.35
N GLY A 109 -11.88 6.28 2.35
CA GLY A 109 -10.95 5.80 3.37
C GLY A 109 -11.58 5.44 4.71
N VAL A 110 -12.90 5.60 4.86
CA VAL A 110 -13.62 5.34 6.12
C VAL A 110 -14.73 4.30 5.94
N THR A 111 -15.60 4.46 4.94
CA THR A 111 -16.75 3.56 4.68
C THR A 111 -16.66 2.89 3.32
#